data_AF-A0AAW8HBA7-F1
#
_entry.id   AF-A0AAW8HBA7-F1
#
_cell.length_a   1.000
_cell.length_b   1.000
_cell.length_c   1.000
_cell.angle_alpha   90.00
_cell.angle_beta   90.00
_cell.angle_gamma   90.00
#
_symmetry.space_group_name_H-M   'P 1'
#
loop_
_entity.id
_entity.type
_entity.pdbx_description
1 polymer ?
#
loop_
_entity_poly.entity_id
_entity_poly.type
_entity_poly.pdbx_seq_one_letter_code
_entity_poly.pdbx_strand_id
1 'polypeptide(L)'
;MNWQPFRGNAPANMTIFSASFPDVSDQWPMKDDTAREIAVLDRALKAEPALRPPLIEFEEGGQAVLVPQNRYSEQAYRNRPALEAWRTRLVPTALALFVVQNPLEDRLPEGTKMDSDSRQWFIHANDAIGVRSRAKVLSALVEKYIHNESENNWVSLASGAAIPVLEALRNAKLDGQKVYLTLVDKDPVALRWAETMAAQEGLTVGEQLTLLRRDLVHTLVRNEDLLLELGDHQAELVDALGIFEYFNDADAAIFLQRALRLVRPGGAVIVSNMLTSSPQIDFTLRCIGWEHIFPRSLQQLQDIHLAAGVPVENVTVIVPKDGVYAVMEVRA
;
A
#
# COMPACT_ATOMS: atom_id res chain seq x y z
N MET A 1 -19.51 0.55 10.77
CA MET A 1 -18.94 0.98 9.47
C MET A 1 -20.06 1.27 8.48
N ASN A 2 -20.02 2.40 7.77
CA ASN A 2 -21.02 2.75 6.73
C ASN A 2 -20.51 2.29 5.35
N TRP A 3 -20.54 0.98 5.12
CA TRP A 3 -20.26 0.41 3.80
C TRP A 3 -21.52 0.39 2.96
N GLN A 4 -21.41 0.83 1.71
CA GLN A 4 -22.51 0.81 0.74
C GLN A 4 -22.26 -0.29 -0.29
N PRO A 5 -23.28 -0.97 -0.82
CA PRO A 5 -23.08 -1.88 -1.94
C PRO A 5 -22.37 -1.18 -3.11
N PHE A 6 -21.34 -1.82 -3.66
CA PHE A 6 -20.60 -1.29 -4.80
C PHE A 6 -21.51 -1.22 -6.04
N ARG A 7 -21.41 -0.13 -6.82
CA ARG A 7 -22.26 0.14 -7.99
C ARG A 7 -21.49 0.19 -9.32
N GLY A 8 -20.25 -0.29 -9.35
CA GLY A 8 -19.45 -0.37 -10.58
C GLY A 8 -19.53 -1.74 -11.25
N ASN A 9 -18.73 -1.93 -12.31
CA ASN A 9 -18.59 -3.23 -12.96
C ASN A 9 -17.87 -4.21 -12.04
N ALA A 10 -18.52 -5.32 -11.70
CA ALA A 10 -18.03 -6.29 -10.73
C ALA A 10 -18.53 -7.71 -11.07
N PRO A 11 -17.81 -8.76 -10.64
CA PRO A 11 -18.31 -10.14 -10.73
C PRO A 11 -19.61 -10.32 -9.94
N ALA A 12 -20.56 -11.09 -10.49
CA ALA A 12 -21.92 -11.20 -9.96
C ALA A 12 -22.02 -11.85 -8.56
N ASN A 13 -21.06 -12.69 -8.21
CA ASN A 13 -21.03 -13.51 -7.00
C ASN A 13 -20.04 -13.01 -5.94
N MET A 14 -19.38 -11.87 -6.16
CA MET A 14 -18.43 -11.32 -5.21
C MET A 14 -19.13 -10.32 -4.28
N THR A 15 -18.83 -10.39 -2.98
CA THR A 15 -19.31 -9.37 -2.03
C THR A 15 -18.43 -8.15 -2.10
N ILE A 16 -18.93 -7.06 -2.67
CA ILE A 16 -18.15 -5.82 -2.86
C ILE A 16 -18.89 -4.62 -2.27
N PHE A 17 -18.16 -3.86 -1.47
CA PHE A 17 -18.62 -2.62 -0.86
C PHE A 17 -17.83 -1.42 -1.38
N SER A 18 -18.46 -0.26 -1.30
CA SER A 18 -17.81 1.04 -1.41
C SER A 18 -17.81 1.74 -0.05
N ALA A 19 -16.71 2.43 0.25
CA ALA A 19 -16.53 3.17 1.48
C ALA A 19 -15.98 4.58 1.20
N SER A 20 -16.32 5.55 2.04
CA SER A 20 -15.81 6.92 1.97
C SER A 20 -15.08 7.22 3.27
N PHE A 21 -13.88 7.78 3.17
CA PHE A 21 -13.10 8.21 4.31
C PHE A 21 -12.76 9.70 4.13
N PRO A 22 -12.82 10.52 5.20
CA PRO A 22 -12.24 11.85 5.14
C PRO A 22 -10.75 11.76 4.82
N ASP A 23 -10.28 12.66 3.96
CA ASP A 23 -8.87 12.77 3.61
C ASP A 23 -8.38 14.22 3.79
N VAL A 24 -7.08 14.38 4.03
CA VAL A 24 -6.45 15.71 4.12
C VAL A 24 -6.69 16.55 2.86
N SER A 25 -6.80 15.94 1.68
CA SER A 25 -7.11 16.62 0.43
C SER A 25 -8.49 17.29 0.42
N ASP A 26 -9.45 16.84 1.23
CA ASP A 26 -10.82 17.38 1.25
C ASP A 26 -10.90 18.84 1.70
N GLN A 27 -9.96 19.27 2.54
CA GLN A 27 -9.93 20.61 3.11
C GLN A 27 -8.68 21.40 2.70
N TRP A 28 -7.76 20.78 1.97
CA TRP A 28 -6.53 21.44 1.57
C TRP A 28 -6.74 22.36 0.36
N PRO A 29 -6.12 23.56 0.32
CA PRO A 29 -6.21 24.46 -0.82
C PRO A 29 -5.76 23.82 -2.13
N MET A 30 -6.17 24.42 -3.26
CA MET A 30 -5.74 24.05 -4.61
C MET A 30 -6.20 22.66 -5.12
N LYS A 31 -7.05 21.93 -4.38
CA LYS A 31 -7.57 20.61 -4.76
C LYS A 31 -8.00 20.54 -6.23
N ASP A 32 -8.89 21.43 -6.65
CA ASP A 32 -9.48 21.40 -7.99
C ASP A 32 -8.47 21.73 -9.09
N ASP A 33 -7.54 22.66 -8.84
CA ASP A 33 -6.53 23.06 -9.81
C ASP A 33 -5.48 21.97 -9.99
N THR A 34 -5.01 21.38 -8.89
CA THR A 34 -4.08 20.24 -8.93
C THR A 34 -4.73 19.02 -9.56
N ALA A 35 -5.98 18.68 -9.22
CA ALA A 35 -6.70 17.58 -9.85
C ALA A 35 -6.87 17.80 -11.36
N ARG A 36 -7.15 19.03 -11.80
CA ARG A 36 -7.26 19.39 -13.23
C ARG A 36 -5.92 19.27 -13.94
N GLU A 37 -4.83 19.75 -13.32
CA GLU A 37 -3.47 19.61 -13.84
C GLU A 37 -3.13 18.13 -14.08
N ILE A 38 -3.30 17.30 -13.06
CA ILE A 38 -2.98 15.87 -13.13
C ILE A 38 -3.86 15.16 -14.17
N ALA A 39 -5.16 15.48 -14.24
CA ALA A 39 -6.06 14.90 -15.24
C ALA A 39 -5.69 15.31 -16.68
N VAL A 40 -5.10 16.48 -16.89
CA VAL A 40 -4.57 16.87 -18.22
C VAL A 40 -3.35 16.02 -18.57
N LEU A 41 -2.41 15.85 -17.64
CA LEU A 41 -1.22 15.01 -17.84
C LEU A 41 -1.58 13.55 -18.12
N ASP A 42 -2.48 12.97 -17.32
CA ASP A 42 -2.96 11.60 -17.50
C ASP A 42 -3.58 11.37 -18.88
N ARG A 43 -4.50 12.25 -19.31
CA ARG A 43 -5.11 12.16 -20.65
C ARG A 43 -4.09 12.28 -21.77
N ALA A 44 -3.11 13.17 -21.62
CA ALA A 44 -2.07 13.36 -22.61
C ALA A 44 -1.17 12.13 -22.74
N LEU A 45 -0.78 11.53 -21.61
CA LEU A 45 -0.04 10.27 -21.58
C LEU A 45 -0.87 9.13 -22.19
N LYS A 46 -2.15 9.02 -21.85
CA LYS A 46 -3.07 7.99 -22.39
C LYS A 46 -3.19 8.07 -23.92
N ALA A 47 -3.15 9.27 -24.50
CA ALA A 47 -3.16 9.46 -25.96
C ALA A 47 -1.85 9.03 -26.64
N GLU A 48 -0.75 8.93 -25.89
CA GLU A 48 0.59 8.60 -26.39
C GLU A 48 1.17 7.38 -25.64
N PRO A 49 0.67 6.16 -25.88
CA PRO A 49 1.05 4.95 -25.11
C PRO A 49 2.51 4.52 -25.26
N ALA A 50 3.21 5.01 -26.31
CA ALA A 50 4.62 4.71 -26.54
C ALA A 50 5.58 5.50 -25.61
N LEU A 51 5.09 6.53 -24.91
CA LEU A 51 5.90 7.31 -23.98
C LEU A 51 6.30 6.47 -22.78
N ARG A 52 7.62 6.44 -22.52
CA ARG A 52 8.21 5.68 -21.42
C ARG A 52 8.20 6.49 -20.12
N PRO A 53 8.12 5.81 -18.95
CA PRO A 53 8.29 6.46 -17.66
C PRO A 53 9.70 7.03 -17.47
N PRO A 54 9.89 8.03 -16.59
CA PRO A 54 11.23 8.46 -16.20
C PRO A 54 12.00 7.29 -15.54
N LEU A 55 13.32 7.31 -15.69
CA LEU A 55 14.21 6.29 -15.14
C LEU A 55 15.28 6.93 -14.26
N ILE A 56 15.90 6.12 -13.40
CA ILE A 56 17.02 6.55 -12.56
C ILE A 56 18.30 6.00 -13.16
N GLU A 57 19.23 6.91 -13.46
CA GLU A 57 20.60 6.57 -13.84
C GLU A 57 21.55 6.92 -12.70
N PHE A 58 22.74 6.32 -12.73
CA PHE A 58 23.79 6.60 -11.76
C PHE A 58 24.97 7.25 -12.48
N GLU A 59 25.31 8.46 -12.07
CA GLU A 59 26.50 9.16 -12.58
C GLU A 59 27.79 8.52 -12.06
N GLU A 60 28.93 8.89 -12.66
CA GLU A 60 30.25 8.55 -12.13
C GLU A 60 30.39 9.05 -10.68
N GLY A 61 30.47 8.12 -9.73
CA GLY A 61 30.44 8.42 -8.29
C GLY A 61 29.21 7.86 -7.56
N GLY A 62 28.26 7.24 -8.27
CA GLY A 62 27.11 6.55 -7.67
C GLY A 62 25.96 7.46 -7.26
N GLN A 63 25.97 8.71 -7.71
CA GLN A 63 24.86 9.64 -7.50
C GLN A 63 23.69 9.27 -8.44
N ALA A 64 22.53 9.01 -7.87
CA ALA A 64 21.30 8.77 -8.62
C ALA A 64 20.77 10.08 -9.23
N VAL A 65 20.35 10.02 -10.50
CA VAL A 65 19.78 11.13 -11.26
C VAL A 65 18.51 10.68 -11.96
N LEU A 66 17.48 11.53 -11.90
CA LEU A 66 16.24 11.31 -12.62
C LEU A 66 16.40 11.73 -14.08
N VAL A 67 16.11 10.81 -15.00
CA VAL A 67 16.14 11.05 -16.44
C VAL A 67 14.73 10.96 -17.00
N PRO A 68 14.05 12.10 -17.25
CA PRO A 68 12.76 12.11 -17.92
C PRO A 68 12.83 11.48 -19.31
N GLN A 69 11.94 10.54 -19.60
CA GLN A 69 11.85 9.88 -20.91
C GLN A 69 10.71 10.44 -21.77
N ASN A 70 10.00 11.45 -21.28
CA ASN A 70 8.94 12.15 -21.99
C ASN A 70 8.79 13.59 -21.47
N ARG A 71 8.23 14.47 -22.30
CA ARG A 71 8.04 15.89 -22.01
C ARG A 71 7.15 16.18 -20.80
N TYR A 72 6.19 15.30 -20.50
CA TYR A 72 5.24 15.49 -19.41
C TYR A 72 5.92 15.27 -18.06
N SER A 73 6.72 14.20 -17.94
CA SER A 73 7.59 13.97 -16.78
C SER A 73 8.60 15.10 -16.61
N GLU A 74 9.27 15.53 -17.69
CA GLU A 74 10.24 16.63 -17.61
C GLU A 74 9.60 17.91 -17.03
N GLN A 75 8.41 18.28 -17.53
CA GLN A 75 7.67 19.41 -17.02
C GLN A 75 7.18 19.21 -15.58
N ALA A 76 6.75 18.00 -15.23
CA ALA A 76 6.26 17.66 -13.90
C ALA A 76 7.32 17.90 -12.81
N TYR A 77 8.55 17.47 -13.05
CA TYR A 77 9.65 17.55 -12.08
C TYR A 77 10.34 18.92 -12.04
N ARG A 78 10.32 19.69 -13.14
CA ARG A 78 11.04 20.97 -13.29
C ARG A 78 10.85 21.96 -12.13
N ASN A 79 9.63 22.05 -11.59
CA ASN A 79 9.28 22.98 -10.51
C ASN A 79 8.97 22.27 -9.18
N ARG A 80 9.32 20.99 -9.05
CA ARG A 80 8.97 20.14 -7.90
C ARG A 80 10.22 19.45 -7.33
N PRO A 81 11.16 20.21 -6.75
CA PRO A 81 12.43 19.65 -6.28
C PRO A 81 12.26 18.60 -5.19
N ALA A 82 11.26 18.70 -4.30
CA ALA A 82 11.00 17.65 -3.33
C ALA A 82 10.44 16.38 -3.98
N LEU A 83 9.57 16.49 -4.99
CA LEU A 83 9.09 15.35 -5.77
C LEU A 83 10.23 14.67 -6.53
N GLU A 84 11.14 15.45 -7.12
CA GLU A 84 12.32 14.92 -7.81
C GLU A 84 13.26 14.19 -6.83
N ALA A 85 13.57 14.78 -5.68
CA ALA A 85 14.37 14.14 -4.65
C ALA A 85 13.72 12.86 -4.12
N TRP A 86 12.40 12.88 -3.89
CA TRP A 86 11.63 11.71 -3.51
C TRP A 86 11.73 10.59 -4.55
N ARG A 87 11.48 10.91 -5.84
CA ARG A 87 11.55 9.93 -6.92
C ARG A 87 12.96 9.37 -7.11
N THR A 88 13.98 10.18 -6.92
CA THR A 88 15.38 9.81 -7.18
C THR A 88 16.00 9.01 -6.04
N ARG A 89 15.66 9.33 -4.79
CA ARG A 89 16.35 8.81 -3.60
C ARG A 89 15.53 7.81 -2.79
N LEU A 90 14.19 7.87 -2.88
CA LEU A 90 13.31 7.06 -2.05
C LEU A 90 12.56 6.00 -2.85
N VAL A 91 12.15 6.25 -4.09
CA VAL A 91 11.51 5.22 -4.93
C VAL A 91 12.57 4.28 -5.50
N PRO A 92 12.44 2.94 -5.37
CA PRO A 92 11.25 2.18 -4.98
C PRO A 92 11.26 1.63 -3.53
N THR A 93 12.03 2.20 -2.62
CA THR A 93 12.06 1.76 -1.22
C THR A 93 10.70 2.00 -0.55
N ALA A 94 10.40 1.22 0.50
CA ALA A 94 9.15 1.38 1.24
C ALA A 94 9.02 2.77 1.91
N LEU A 95 10.14 3.46 2.16
CA LEU A 95 10.14 4.84 2.68
C LEU A 95 9.54 5.85 1.70
N ALA A 96 9.42 5.53 0.41
CA ALA A 96 8.74 6.39 -0.54
C ALA A 96 7.27 6.63 -0.14
N LEU A 97 6.62 5.67 0.52
CA LEU A 97 5.23 5.82 0.96
C LEU A 97 5.06 6.74 2.17
N PHE A 98 6.13 7.03 2.93
CA PHE A 98 6.06 7.85 4.14
C PHE A 98 5.41 9.21 3.88
N VAL A 99 5.87 9.94 2.86
CA VAL A 99 5.35 11.28 2.52
C VAL A 99 4.00 11.24 1.80
N VAL A 100 3.67 10.10 1.18
CA VAL A 100 2.35 9.89 0.58
C VAL A 100 1.30 9.69 1.69
N GLN A 101 1.68 9.00 2.76
CA GLN A 101 0.85 8.78 3.95
C GLN A 101 0.81 10.02 4.87
N ASN A 102 1.93 10.74 4.98
CA ASN A 102 2.09 11.93 5.82
C ASN A 102 2.46 13.17 4.98
N PRO A 103 1.57 13.65 4.10
CA PRO A 103 1.91 14.74 3.16
C PRO A 103 2.02 16.12 3.84
N LEU A 104 1.75 16.19 5.14
CA LEU A 104 1.91 17.40 5.95
C LEU A 104 3.32 17.57 6.51
N GLU A 105 4.19 16.57 6.39
CA GLU A 105 5.58 16.66 6.81
C GLU A 105 6.36 17.73 6.04
N ASP A 106 7.21 18.46 6.75
CA ASP A 106 8.00 19.55 6.17
C ASP A 106 9.24 19.08 5.42
N ARG A 107 9.60 17.80 5.57
CA ARG A 107 10.77 17.19 4.95
C ARG A 107 10.50 15.76 4.51
N LEU A 108 11.18 15.35 3.45
CA LEU A 108 11.32 13.93 3.12
C LEU A 108 12.13 13.21 4.21
N PRO A 109 12.01 11.87 4.34
CA PRO A 109 12.81 11.07 5.27
C PRO A 109 14.33 11.30 5.21
N GLU A 110 14.87 11.64 4.03
CA GLU A 110 16.31 11.93 3.87
C GLU A 110 16.69 13.41 4.14
N GLY A 111 15.71 14.27 4.38
CA GLY A 111 15.91 15.65 4.87
C GLY A 111 15.60 16.77 3.88
N THR A 112 15.34 16.49 2.60
CA THR A 112 14.95 17.50 1.60
C THR A 112 13.68 18.22 2.06
N LYS A 113 13.70 19.55 2.03
CA LYS A 113 12.57 20.38 2.41
C LYS A 113 11.42 20.20 1.41
N MET A 114 10.22 20.00 1.92
CA MET A 114 9.00 19.95 1.11
C MET A 114 8.67 21.34 0.56
N ASP A 115 8.67 21.48 -0.77
CA ASP A 115 8.18 22.67 -1.46
C ASP A 115 6.66 22.61 -1.68
N SER A 116 6.04 23.76 -1.95
CA SER A 116 4.59 23.87 -2.10
C SER A 116 4.06 23.05 -3.27
N ASP A 117 4.74 23.07 -4.42
CA ASP A 117 4.23 22.47 -5.66
C ASP A 117 4.32 20.94 -5.61
N SER A 118 5.37 20.39 -4.99
CA SER A 118 5.48 18.97 -4.67
C SER A 118 4.41 18.55 -3.67
N ARG A 119 4.18 19.35 -2.61
CA ARG A 119 3.19 19.05 -1.57
C ARG A 119 1.79 18.89 -2.14
N GLN A 120 1.39 19.76 -3.08
CA GLN A 120 0.07 19.65 -3.70
C GLN A 120 -0.16 18.27 -4.34
N TRP A 121 0.86 17.68 -4.97
CA TRP A 121 0.74 16.36 -5.58
C TRP A 121 0.70 15.23 -4.55
N PHE A 122 1.49 15.30 -3.47
CA PHE A 122 1.39 14.33 -2.37
C PHE A 122 0.05 14.39 -1.62
N ILE A 123 -0.62 15.55 -1.64
CA ILE A 123 -1.96 15.69 -1.04
C ILE A 123 -3.04 15.24 -2.02
N HIS A 124 -3.04 15.74 -3.25
CA HIS A 124 -4.22 15.69 -4.13
C HIS A 124 -4.17 14.65 -5.24
N ALA A 125 -3.01 14.05 -5.54
CA ALA A 125 -2.95 12.99 -6.55
C ALA A 125 -3.85 11.82 -6.13
N ASN A 126 -4.61 11.26 -7.08
CA ASN A 126 -5.52 10.16 -6.77
C ASN A 126 -4.81 8.98 -6.11
N ASP A 127 -3.64 8.59 -6.61
CA ASP A 127 -2.83 7.53 -6.01
C ASP A 127 -2.48 7.81 -4.54
N ALA A 128 -2.11 9.06 -4.22
CA ALA A 128 -1.78 9.45 -2.86
C ALA A 128 -2.99 9.38 -1.92
N ILE A 129 -4.16 9.83 -2.39
CA ILE A 129 -5.44 9.65 -1.68
C ILE A 129 -5.73 8.14 -1.51
N GLY A 130 -5.53 7.35 -2.55
CA GLY A 130 -5.74 5.90 -2.55
C GLY A 130 -4.87 5.16 -1.53
N VAL A 131 -3.58 5.53 -1.42
CA VAL A 131 -2.65 4.96 -0.43
C VAL A 131 -3.13 5.25 1.00
N ARG A 132 -3.68 6.44 1.25
CA ARG A 132 -4.24 6.79 2.57
C ARG A 132 -5.60 6.14 2.82
N SER A 133 -6.47 6.06 1.82
CA SER A 133 -7.81 5.48 1.97
C SER A 133 -7.75 3.96 2.19
N ARG A 134 -6.84 3.24 1.50
CA ARG A 134 -6.62 1.80 1.77
C ARG A 134 -6.14 1.52 3.20
N ALA A 135 -5.36 2.43 3.79
CA ALA A 135 -4.95 2.33 5.20
C ALA A 135 -6.15 2.53 6.16
N LYS A 136 -7.10 3.41 5.81
CA LYS A 136 -8.34 3.58 6.58
C LYS A 136 -9.26 2.36 6.47
N VAL A 137 -9.28 1.68 5.32
CA VAL A 137 -9.98 0.39 5.18
C VAL A 137 -9.36 -0.66 6.10
N LEU A 138 -8.03 -0.81 6.08
CA LEU A 138 -7.32 -1.71 7.00
C LEU A 138 -7.69 -1.41 8.46
N SER A 139 -7.60 -0.13 8.87
CA SER A 139 -7.98 0.29 10.22
C SER A 139 -9.39 -0.15 10.60
N ALA A 140 -10.35 -0.04 9.68
CA ALA A 140 -11.72 -0.46 9.93
C ALA A 140 -11.87 -2.00 9.99
N LEU A 141 -11.13 -2.74 9.16
CA LEU A 141 -11.17 -4.20 9.14
C LEU A 141 -10.51 -4.83 10.38
N VAL A 142 -9.43 -4.23 10.88
CA VAL A 142 -8.68 -4.68 12.06
C VAL A 142 -9.59 -4.85 13.28
N GLU A 143 -10.60 -3.99 13.46
CA GLU A 143 -11.57 -4.06 14.57
C GLU A 143 -12.36 -5.38 14.62
N LYS A 144 -12.43 -6.13 13.51
CA LYS A 144 -13.11 -7.44 13.45
C LYS A 144 -12.28 -8.61 13.95
N TYR A 145 -10.97 -8.44 14.07
CA TYR A 145 -10.02 -9.53 14.31
C TYR A 145 -9.15 -9.30 15.55
N ILE A 146 -8.93 -8.04 15.90
CA ILE A 146 -8.13 -7.63 17.05
C ILE A 146 -9.08 -7.13 18.13
N HIS A 147 -9.10 -7.79 19.28
CA HIS A 147 -10.10 -7.56 20.33
C HIS A 147 -9.50 -7.52 21.72
N ASN A 148 -10.07 -6.67 22.59
CA ASN A 148 -9.69 -6.47 24.00
C ASN A 148 -9.81 -7.71 24.92
N GLU A 149 -10.32 -8.83 24.43
CA GLU A 149 -10.55 -10.04 25.23
C GLU A 149 -9.53 -11.17 24.94
N SER A 150 -8.68 -11.03 23.92
CA SER A 150 -7.68 -12.04 23.50
C SER A 150 -6.27 -11.48 23.31
N GLU A 151 -5.23 -12.31 23.46
CA GLU A 151 -3.92 -11.98 22.88
C GLU A 151 -4.04 -11.98 21.35
N ASN A 152 -3.42 -10.99 20.70
CA ASN A 152 -3.58 -10.78 19.26
C ASN A 152 -2.21 -10.75 18.57
N ASN A 153 -1.92 -11.76 17.77
CA ASN A 153 -0.80 -11.87 16.85
C ASN A 153 -1.18 -11.32 15.48
N TRP A 154 -0.48 -10.26 15.07
CA TRP A 154 -0.62 -9.65 13.76
C TRP A 154 0.69 -9.77 13.01
N VAL A 155 0.67 -10.38 11.82
CA VAL A 155 1.80 -10.39 10.88
C VAL A 155 1.57 -9.38 9.75
N SER A 156 2.50 -8.45 9.55
CA SER A 156 2.48 -7.52 8.42
C SER A 156 3.57 -7.88 7.41
N LEU A 157 3.17 -8.29 6.21
CA LEU A 157 4.03 -8.73 5.12
C LEU A 157 4.35 -7.54 4.20
N ALA A 158 5.65 -7.29 3.97
CA ALA A 158 6.16 -6.08 3.31
C ALA A 158 5.68 -4.82 4.04
N SER A 159 5.93 -4.85 5.34
CA SER A 159 5.44 -3.86 6.30
C SER A 159 5.93 -2.43 6.03
N GLY A 160 7.05 -2.25 5.32
CA GLY A 160 7.67 -0.94 5.15
C GLY A 160 7.98 -0.29 6.49
N ALA A 161 7.61 0.98 6.66
CA ALA A 161 7.68 1.68 7.94
C ALA A 161 6.50 1.38 8.89
N ALA A 162 5.63 0.42 8.53
CA ALA A 162 4.44 -0.02 9.27
C ALA A 162 3.40 1.08 9.63
N ILE A 163 3.45 2.23 8.97
CA ILE A 163 2.51 3.35 9.18
C ILE A 163 1.04 2.92 9.23
N PRO A 164 0.48 2.21 8.21
CA PRO A 164 -0.95 1.88 8.22
C PRO A 164 -1.32 0.90 9.34
N VAL A 165 -0.39 0.04 9.75
CA VAL A 165 -0.54 -0.93 10.84
C VAL A 165 -0.57 -0.21 12.19
N LEU A 166 0.39 0.69 12.42
CA LEU A 166 0.49 1.47 13.66
C LEU A 166 -0.68 2.46 13.79
N GLU A 167 -1.12 3.09 12.69
CA GLU A 167 -2.34 3.90 12.69
C GLU A 167 -3.58 3.09 13.06
N ALA A 168 -3.73 1.89 12.48
CA ALA A 168 -4.85 1.01 12.79
C ALA A 168 -4.83 0.58 14.26
N LEU A 169 -3.65 0.23 14.79
CA LEU A 169 -3.47 -0.14 16.20
C LEU A 169 -3.87 1.01 17.14
N ARG A 170 -3.41 2.23 16.84
CA ARG A 170 -3.79 3.44 17.60
C ARG A 170 -5.29 3.68 17.60
N ASN A 171 -5.95 3.42 16.47
CA ASN A 171 -7.40 3.60 16.32
C ASN A 171 -8.23 2.49 16.99
N ALA A 172 -7.68 1.28 17.16
CA ALA A 172 -8.36 0.16 17.78
C ALA A 172 -8.66 0.35 19.29
N LYS A 173 -8.14 1.42 19.92
CA LYS A 173 -8.39 1.80 21.34
C LYS A 173 -8.29 0.61 22.30
N LEU A 174 -7.18 -0.12 22.21
CA LEU A 174 -6.96 -1.31 23.01
C LEU A 174 -6.67 -0.93 24.48
N ASP A 175 -7.44 -1.46 25.42
CA ASP A 175 -7.37 -1.11 26.84
C ASP A 175 -6.38 -2.03 27.57
N GLY A 176 -5.08 -1.71 27.46
CA GLY A 176 -4.02 -2.40 28.19
C GLY A 176 -3.62 -3.79 27.66
N GLN A 177 -3.99 -4.11 26.42
CA GLN A 177 -3.75 -5.42 25.81
C GLN A 177 -2.41 -5.58 25.06
N LYS A 178 -1.98 -6.85 24.96
CA LYS A 178 -0.76 -7.30 24.26
C LYS A 178 -1.07 -7.67 22.81
N VAL A 179 -0.97 -6.68 21.92
CA VAL A 179 -0.77 -7.00 20.50
C VAL A 179 0.68 -7.38 20.30
N TYR A 180 0.89 -8.52 19.66
CA TYR A 180 2.19 -8.99 19.21
C TYR A 180 2.26 -8.80 17.71
N LEU A 181 3.10 -7.85 17.30
CA LEU A 181 3.26 -7.45 15.92
C LEU A 181 4.53 -8.07 15.35
N THR A 182 4.40 -8.80 14.26
CA THR A 182 5.53 -9.29 13.47
C THR A 182 5.59 -8.53 12.16
N LEU A 183 6.65 -7.74 11.97
CA LEU A 183 6.88 -6.94 10.78
C LEU A 183 7.91 -7.63 9.89
N VAL A 184 7.49 -7.98 8.68
CA VAL A 184 8.32 -8.65 7.69
C VAL A 184 8.62 -7.69 6.54
N ASP A 185 9.89 -7.46 6.22
CA ASP A 185 10.30 -6.67 5.06
C ASP A 185 11.71 -7.07 4.57
N LYS A 186 12.01 -6.86 3.29
CA LYS A 186 13.36 -7.11 2.75
C LYS A 186 14.33 -5.97 3.06
N ASP A 187 13.80 -4.76 3.21
CA ASP A 187 14.57 -3.53 3.40
C ASP A 187 14.90 -3.30 4.89
N PRO A 188 16.18 -3.43 5.30
CA PRO A 188 16.56 -3.18 6.68
C PRO A 188 16.39 -1.72 7.09
N VAL A 189 16.38 -0.77 6.15
CA VAL A 189 16.13 0.64 6.45
C VAL A 189 14.66 0.83 6.85
N ALA A 190 13.74 0.24 6.09
CA ALA A 190 12.31 0.28 6.39
C ALA A 190 12.01 -0.32 7.79
N LEU A 191 12.60 -1.48 8.11
CA LEU A 191 12.42 -2.11 9.43
C LEU A 191 12.92 -1.25 10.59
N ARG A 192 14.04 -0.52 10.44
CA ARG A 192 14.52 0.42 11.48
C ARG A 192 13.58 1.61 11.66
N TRP A 193 12.98 2.09 10.57
CA TRP A 193 11.94 3.12 10.67
C TRP A 193 10.70 2.59 11.35
N ALA A 194 10.25 1.38 11.00
CA ALA A 194 9.12 0.73 11.66
C ALA A 194 9.37 0.53 13.16
N GLU A 195 10.57 0.12 13.56
CA GLU A 195 10.99 0.06 14.97
C GLU A 195 10.86 1.42 15.67
N THR A 196 11.36 2.48 15.03
CA THR A 196 11.28 3.85 15.57
C THR A 196 9.84 4.31 15.74
N MET A 197 8.99 4.05 14.74
CA MET A 197 7.57 4.42 14.79
C MET A 197 6.79 3.58 15.80
N ALA A 198 7.07 2.28 15.88
CA ALA A 198 6.43 1.39 16.86
C ALA A 198 6.80 1.76 18.30
N ALA A 199 8.04 2.18 18.54
CA ALA A 199 8.47 2.68 19.84
C ALA A 199 7.72 3.96 20.26
N GLN A 200 7.32 4.82 19.31
CA GLN A 200 6.48 5.99 19.60
C GLN A 200 5.06 5.60 20.03
N GLU A 201 4.57 4.44 19.60
CA GLU A 201 3.33 3.83 20.08
C GLU A 201 3.52 3.01 21.36
N GLY A 202 4.73 2.96 21.92
CA GLY A 202 5.06 2.23 23.15
C GLY A 202 5.30 0.73 22.96
N LEU A 203 5.53 0.25 21.73
CA LEU A 203 5.85 -1.16 21.45
C LEU A 203 7.34 -1.44 21.59
N THR A 204 7.69 -2.52 22.28
CA THR A 204 9.08 -2.93 22.53
C THR A 204 9.48 -4.14 21.69
N VAL A 205 10.63 -4.06 21.01
CA VAL A 205 11.22 -5.18 20.26
C VAL A 205 11.59 -6.32 21.21
N GLY A 206 11.22 -7.55 20.83
CA GLY A 206 11.44 -8.76 21.63
C GLY A 206 10.37 -9.02 22.70
N GLU A 207 9.47 -8.06 22.92
CA GLU A 207 8.30 -8.23 23.80
C GLU A 207 7.02 -8.25 22.97
N GLN A 208 6.68 -7.12 22.36
CA GLN A 208 5.46 -6.94 21.55
C GLN A 208 5.75 -6.83 20.06
N LEU A 209 7.01 -6.60 19.68
CA LEU A 209 7.41 -6.38 18.30
C LEU A 209 8.50 -7.37 17.88
N THR A 210 8.27 -8.05 16.76
CA THR A 210 9.25 -8.91 16.09
C THR A 210 9.54 -8.33 14.71
N LEU A 211 10.81 -8.17 14.36
CA LEU A 211 11.24 -7.65 13.06
C LEU A 211 11.95 -8.76 12.29
N LEU A 212 11.43 -9.12 11.11
CA LEU A 212 11.98 -10.18 10.27
C LEU A 212 12.42 -9.62 8.92
N ARG A 213 13.74 -9.64 8.68
CA ARG A 213 14.29 -9.27 7.38
C ARG A 213 14.16 -10.42 6.39
N ARG A 214 13.14 -10.41 5.54
CA ARG A 214 12.84 -11.49 4.59
C ARG A 214 12.38 -10.94 3.24
N ASP A 215 12.83 -11.59 2.18
CA ASP A 215 12.30 -11.34 0.84
C ASP A 215 11.10 -12.26 0.59
N LEU A 216 9.90 -11.69 0.52
CA LEU A 216 8.66 -12.46 0.35
C LEU A 216 8.60 -13.23 -0.97
N VAL A 217 9.26 -12.74 -2.03
CA VAL A 217 9.35 -13.50 -3.28
C VAL A 217 10.05 -14.82 -2.99
N HIS A 218 11.20 -14.78 -2.35
CA HIS A 218 11.97 -15.99 -2.07
C HIS A 218 11.33 -16.85 -0.97
N THR A 219 11.02 -16.23 0.17
CA THR A 219 10.71 -16.91 1.44
C THR A 219 9.24 -17.30 1.62
N LEU A 220 8.34 -16.74 0.80
CA LEU A 220 6.91 -17.03 0.86
C LEU A 220 6.32 -17.45 -0.48
N VAL A 221 6.81 -16.95 -1.62
CA VAL A 221 6.27 -17.33 -2.95
C VAL A 221 7.05 -18.48 -3.59
N ARG A 222 8.38 -18.43 -3.62
CA ARG A 222 9.21 -19.49 -4.22
C ARG A 222 9.41 -20.67 -3.28
N ASN A 223 9.44 -20.44 -1.98
CA ASN A 223 9.50 -21.48 -0.94
C ASN A 223 8.61 -21.13 0.26
N GLU A 224 8.63 -22.00 1.29
CA GLU A 224 7.80 -21.88 2.50
C GLU A 224 8.62 -21.55 3.75
N ASP A 225 9.83 -21.01 3.61
CA ASP A 225 10.74 -20.77 4.74
C ASP A 225 10.10 -19.84 5.78
N LEU A 226 9.44 -18.77 5.34
CA LEU A 226 8.75 -17.84 6.24
C LEU A 226 7.57 -18.50 6.95
N LEU A 227 6.87 -19.41 6.26
CA LEU A 227 5.75 -20.14 6.84
C LEU A 227 6.23 -21.12 7.92
N LEU A 228 7.35 -21.80 7.68
CA LEU A 228 8.00 -22.67 8.67
C LEU A 228 8.53 -21.87 9.86
N GLU A 229 9.03 -20.66 9.63
CA GLU A 229 9.53 -19.76 10.67
C GLU A 229 8.41 -19.21 11.56
N LEU A 230 7.31 -18.75 10.96
CA LEU A 230 6.18 -18.16 11.68
C LEU A 230 5.20 -19.21 12.24
N GLY A 231 5.16 -20.40 11.63
CA GLY A 231 4.23 -21.48 11.99
C GLY A 231 2.85 -21.34 11.33
N ASP A 232 2.22 -22.49 11.05
CA ASP A 232 0.85 -22.54 10.58
C ASP A 232 -0.13 -22.09 11.68
N HIS A 233 -1.14 -21.32 11.30
CA HIS A 233 -2.28 -20.91 12.13
C HIS A 233 -1.90 -20.14 13.42
N GLN A 234 -0.85 -19.32 13.36
CA GLN A 234 -0.36 -18.54 14.52
C GLN A 234 -0.91 -17.11 14.59
N ALA A 235 -1.42 -16.56 13.48
CA ALA A 235 -1.87 -15.17 13.40
C ALA A 235 -3.41 -15.06 13.40
N GLU A 236 -3.94 -14.07 14.13
CA GLU A 236 -5.31 -13.59 14.02
C GLU A 236 -5.51 -12.84 12.71
N LEU A 237 -4.48 -12.07 12.34
CA LEU A 237 -4.51 -11.20 11.18
C LEU A 237 -3.17 -11.22 10.46
N VAL A 238 -3.23 -11.36 9.14
CA VAL A 238 -2.11 -11.10 8.24
C VAL A 238 -2.50 -9.94 7.33
N ASP A 239 -1.68 -8.91 7.22
CA ASP A 239 -1.87 -7.86 6.21
C ASP A 239 -0.70 -7.82 5.21
N ALA A 240 -1.01 -7.43 3.97
CA ALA A 240 -0.02 -7.27 2.90
C ALA A 240 -0.46 -6.16 1.92
N LEU A 241 -0.81 -4.98 2.46
CA LEU A 241 -1.41 -3.91 1.66
C LEU A 241 -0.52 -3.47 0.48
N GLY A 242 0.79 -3.39 0.67
CA GLY A 242 1.70 -2.73 -0.25
C GLY A 242 2.42 -3.62 -1.27
N ILE A 243 2.21 -4.95 -1.26
CA ILE A 243 3.06 -5.88 -2.03
C ILE A 243 2.30 -6.75 -3.03
N PHE A 244 1.00 -6.97 -2.84
CA PHE A 244 0.24 -7.93 -3.63
C PHE A 244 0.20 -7.59 -5.13
N GLU A 245 0.20 -6.30 -5.47
CA GLU A 245 0.24 -5.79 -6.84
C GLU A 245 1.61 -5.95 -7.53
N TYR A 246 2.66 -6.38 -6.84
CA TYR A 246 3.98 -6.62 -7.44
C TYR A 246 4.15 -8.06 -7.94
N PHE A 247 3.26 -8.96 -7.53
CA PHE A 247 3.25 -10.34 -8.02
C PHE A 247 2.43 -10.43 -9.30
N ASN A 248 2.85 -11.25 -10.27
CA ASN A 248 1.96 -11.67 -11.35
C ASN A 248 0.82 -12.55 -10.79
N ASP A 249 -0.18 -12.89 -11.61
CA ASP A 249 -1.39 -13.57 -11.12
C ASP A 249 -1.12 -14.95 -10.49
N ALA A 250 -0.18 -15.72 -11.03
CA ALA A 250 0.19 -17.03 -10.48
C ALA A 250 0.91 -16.88 -9.13
N ASP A 251 1.84 -15.94 -9.03
CA ASP A 251 2.58 -15.65 -7.80
C ASP A 251 1.66 -15.05 -6.73
N ALA A 252 0.67 -14.23 -7.13
CA ALA A 252 -0.34 -13.67 -6.23
C ALA A 252 -1.25 -14.75 -5.64
N ALA A 253 -1.64 -15.76 -6.43
CA ALA A 253 -2.42 -16.89 -5.93
C ALA A 253 -1.63 -17.74 -4.92
N ILE A 254 -0.35 -18.04 -5.20
CA ILE A 254 0.55 -18.76 -4.28
C ILE A 254 0.76 -17.94 -2.99
N PHE A 255 1.01 -16.64 -3.12
CA PHE A 255 1.16 -15.73 -1.99
C PHE A 255 -0.08 -15.79 -1.09
N LEU A 256 -1.27 -15.64 -1.66
CA LEU A 256 -2.51 -15.65 -0.89
C LEU A 256 -2.75 -16.99 -0.20
N GLN A 257 -2.53 -18.10 -0.91
CA GLN A 257 -2.65 -19.45 -0.35
C GLN A 257 -1.75 -19.63 0.88
N ARG A 258 -0.50 -19.17 0.83
CA ARG A 258 0.46 -19.33 1.92
C ARG A 258 0.26 -18.32 3.04
N ALA A 259 -0.13 -17.08 2.71
CA ALA A 259 -0.52 -16.10 3.72
C ALA A 259 -1.71 -16.61 4.55
N LEU A 260 -2.68 -17.29 3.93
CA LEU A 260 -3.82 -17.89 4.65
C LEU A 260 -3.41 -19.01 5.61
N ARG A 261 -2.34 -19.76 5.30
CA ARG A 261 -1.83 -20.81 6.20
C ARG A 261 -1.26 -20.24 7.51
N LEU A 262 -0.79 -19.00 7.51
CA LEU A 262 -0.37 -18.30 8.74
C LEU A 262 -1.55 -17.98 9.66
N VAL A 263 -2.77 -17.88 9.10
CA VAL A 263 -3.95 -17.37 9.78
C VAL A 263 -4.70 -18.50 10.48
N ARG A 264 -5.08 -18.29 11.75
CA ARG A 264 -5.90 -19.24 12.51
C ARG A 264 -7.35 -19.29 11.98
N PRO A 265 -8.10 -20.37 12.22
CA PRO A 265 -9.53 -20.39 11.89
C PRO A 265 -10.28 -19.18 12.48
N GLY A 266 -11.05 -18.48 11.64
CA GLY A 266 -11.76 -17.26 12.03
C GLY A 266 -10.94 -15.96 11.96
N GLY A 267 -9.65 -16.03 11.63
CA GLY A 267 -8.84 -14.87 11.27
C GLY A 267 -8.99 -14.46 9.80
N ALA A 268 -8.16 -13.52 9.34
CA ALA A 268 -8.12 -13.14 7.93
C ALA A 268 -6.74 -12.74 7.40
N VAL A 269 -6.61 -12.79 6.07
CA VAL A 269 -5.60 -12.07 5.29
C VAL A 269 -6.23 -10.82 4.68
N ILE A 270 -5.58 -9.67 4.79
CA ILE A 270 -5.98 -8.42 4.14
C ILE A 270 -4.91 -8.01 3.11
N VAL A 271 -5.29 -7.97 1.84
CA VAL A 271 -4.40 -7.51 0.75
C VAL A 271 -5.01 -6.31 0.03
N SER A 272 -4.21 -5.53 -0.70
CA SER A 272 -4.73 -4.49 -1.58
C SER A 272 -4.11 -4.53 -2.96
N ASN A 273 -4.83 -4.07 -3.97
CA ASN A 273 -4.35 -4.01 -5.34
C ASN A 273 -4.86 -2.75 -6.03
N MET A 274 -3.99 -2.03 -6.76
CA MET A 274 -4.43 -0.94 -7.62
C MET A 274 -5.39 -1.48 -8.69
N LEU A 275 -6.50 -0.78 -8.92
CA LEU A 275 -7.46 -1.15 -9.93
C LEU A 275 -6.99 -0.73 -11.33
N THR A 276 -7.27 -1.54 -12.35
CA THR A 276 -7.12 -1.12 -13.76
C THR A 276 -7.98 0.09 -14.11
N SER A 277 -9.05 0.32 -13.35
CA SER A 277 -9.91 1.50 -13.43
C SER A 277 -9.42 2.68 -12.60
N SER A 278 -8.25 2.57 -11.95
CA SER A 278 -7.71 3.63 -11.09
C SER A 278 -7.67 4.96 -11.87
N PRO A 279 -8.26 6.04 -11.32
CA PRO A 279 -8.15 7.35 -11.95
C PRO A 279 -6.70 7.81 -11.95
N GLN A 280 -6.28 8.46 -13.04
CA GLN A 280 -4.94 9.01 -13.17
C GLN A 280 -3.81 7.96 -13.19
N ILE A 281 -4.11 6.71 -13.57
CA ILE A 281 -3.13 5.62 -13.57
C ILE A 281 -1.93 5.86 -14.49
N ASP A 282 -2.13 6.50 -15.65
CA ASP A 282 -1.04 6.80 -16.58
C ASP A 282 -0.15 7.92 -16.03
N PHE A 283 -0.73 8.87 -15.30
CA PHE A 283 0.05 9.84 -14.54
C PHE A 283 0.96 9.15 -13.51
N THR A 284 0.44 8.26 -12.67
CA THR A 284 1.25 7.56 -11.65
C THR A 284 2.34 6.68 -12.28
N LEU A 285 1.98 5.87 -13.27
CA LEU A 285 2.90 4.89 -13.84
C LEU A 285 3.86 5.48 -14.88
N ARG A 286 3.50 6.55 -15.59
CA ARG A 286 4.28 7.09 -16.72
C ARG A 286 4.71 8.54 -16.56
N CYS A 287 3.97 9.38 -15.84
CA CYS A 287 4.45 10.73 -15.49
C CYS A 287 5.44 10.66 -14.32
N ILE A 288 4.97 10.13 -13.19
CA ILE A 288 5.76 9.97 -11.97
C ILE A 288 6.77 8.83 -12.17
N GLY A 289 6.35 7.76 -12.84
CA GLY A 289 7.21 6.59 -13.08
C GLY A 289 7.38 5.77 -11.81
N TRP A 290 6.28 5.48 -11.12
CA TRP A 290 6.27 4.48 -10.05
C TRP A 290 6.80 3.13 -10.55
N GLU A 291 7.25 2.28 -9.64
CA GLU A 291 7.76 0.96 -9.99
C GLU A 291 6.69 0.12 -10.70
N HIS A 292 7.15 -0.83 -11.52
CA HIS A 292 6.27 -1.75 -12.22
C HIS A 292 5.40 -2.56 -11.25
N ILE A 293 4.10 -2.46 -11.44
CA ILE A 293 3.05 -3.20 -10.72
C ILE A 293 2.10 -3.86 -11.73
N PHE A 294 1.24 -4.73 -11.23
CA PHE A 294 0.13 -5.36 -11.94
C PHE A 294 -1.21 -4.78 -11.44
N PRO A 295 -1.70 -3.68 -12.04
CA PRO A 295 -3.06 -3.23 -11.80
C PRO A 295 -4.05 -4.31 -12.25
N ARG A 296 -5.10 -4.55 -11.47
CA ARG A 296 -6.07 -5.63 -11.74
C ARG A 296 -7.50 -5.12 -11.75
N SER A 297 -8.34 -5.72 -12.58
CA SER A 297 -9.78 -5.58 -12.47
C SER A 297 -10.32 -6.40 -11.29
N LEU A 298 -11.54 -6.10 -10.86
CA LEU A 298 -12.24 -6.92 -9.84
C LEU A 298 -12.43 -8.37 -10.29
N GLN A 299 -12.59 -8.62 -11.61
CA GLN A 299 -12.66 -9.98 -12.14
C GLN A 299 -11.33 -10.73 -11.97
N GLN A 300 -10.21 -10.09 -12.29
CA GLN A 300 -8.90 -10.71 -12.09
C GLN A 300 -8.62 -11.01 -10.61
N LEU A 301 -9.03 -10.12 -9.70
CA LEU A 301 -8.92 -10.39 -8.26
C LEU A 301 -9.77 -11.59 -7.84
N GLN A 302 -10.96 -11.75 -8.42
CA GLN A 302 -11.78 -12.95 -8.22
C GLN A 302 -11.05 -14.21 -8.71
N ASP A 303 -10.53 -14.18 -9.94
CA ASP A 303 -9.86 -15.32 -10.55
C ASP A 303 -8.64 -15.75 -9.72
N ILE A 304 -7.89 -14.79 -9.15
CA ILE A 304 -6.72 -15.05 -8.32
C ILE A 304 -7.10 -15.74 -7.00
N HIS A 305 -8.11 -15.25 -6.27
CA HIS A 305 -8.46 -15.89 -5.01
C HIS A 305 -9.07 -17.28 -5.24
N LEU A 306 -9.81 -17.48 -6.33
CA LEU A 306 -10.29 -18.81 -6.73
C LEU A 306 -9.13 -19.74 -7.07
N ALA A 307 -8.12 -19.26 -7.78
CA ALA A 307 -6.89 -20.03 -8.06
C ALA A 307 -6.09 -20.36 -6.79
N ALA A 308 -6.17 -19.52 -5.76
CA ALA A 308 -5.61 -19.78 -4.44
C ALA A 308 -6.43 -20.81 -3.62
N GLY A 309 -7.55 -21.30 -4.15
CA GLY A 309 -8.46 -22.23 -3.46
C GLY A 309 -9.43 -21.56 -2.50
N VAL A 310 -9.59 -20.23 -2.58
CA VAL A 310 -10.45 -19.45 -1.70
C VAL A 310 -11.81 -19.24 -2.36
N PRO A 311 -12.91 -19.72 -1.77
CA PRO A 311 -14.24 -19.55 -2.35
C PRO A 311 -14.76 -18.12 -2.16
N VAL A 312 -15.68 -17.68 -3.02
CA VAL A 312 -16.15 -16.27 -3.07
C VAL A 312 -16.82 -15.81 -1.77
N GLU A 313 -17.47 -16.72 -1.04
CA GLU A 313 -18.12 -16.45 0.24
C GLU A 313 -17.13 -16.11 1.36
N ASN A 314 -15.85 -16.44 1.20
CA ASN A 314 -14.80 -16.10 2.16
C ASN A 314 -14.14 -14.75 1.83
N VAL A 315 -14.52 -14.12 0.72
CA VAL A 315 -13.90 -12.90 0.23
C VAL A 315 -14.87 -11.73 0.29
N THR A 316 -14.43 -10.64 0.89
CA THR A 316 -15.11 -9.35 0.85
C THR A 316 -14.15 -8.30 0.31
N VAL A 317 -14.59 -7.54 -0.71
CA VAL A 317 -13.78 -6.46 -1.28
C VAL A 317 -14.38 -5.12 -0.92
N ILE A 318 -13.51 -4.20 -0.51
CA ILE A 318 -13.86 -2.81 -0.23
C ILE A 318 -13.11 -1.94 -1.24
N VAL A 319 -13.86 -1.15 -2.00
CA VAL A 319 -13.33 -0.16 -2.93
C VAL A 319 -13.65 1.24 -2.38
N PRO A 320 -12.67 1.95 -1.81
CA PRO A 320 -12.83 3.35 -1.45
C PRO A 320 -13.37 4.19 -2.62
N LYS A 321 -14.11 5.26 -2.32
CA LYS A 321 -14.74 6.12 -3.34
C LYS A 321 -13.76 6.82 -4.28
N ASP A 322 -12.48 6.94 -3.90
CA ASP A 322 -11.44 7.40 -4.81
C ASP A 322 -11.21 6.44 -6.00
N GLY A 323 -11.61 5.17 -5.88
CA GLY A 323 -11.57 4.18 -6.96
C GLY A 323 -10.19 3.68 -7.34
N VAL A 324 -9.17 3.97 -6.54
CA VAL A 324 -7.76 3.67 -6.85
C VAL A 324 -7.42 2.23 -6.50
N TYR A 325 -7.69 1.82 -5.26
CA TYR A 325 -7.35 0.49 -4.75
C TYR A 325 -8.60 -0.32 -4.41
N ALA A 326 -8.53 -1.63 -4.63
CA ALA A 326 -9.40 -2.59 -3.97
C ALA A 326 -8.66 -3.20 -2.78
N VAL A 327 -9.33 -3.26 -1.63
CA VAL A 327 -8.84 -3.95 -0.43
C VAL A 327 -9.66 -5.22 -0.25
N MET A 328 -9.00 -6.37 -0.25
CA MET A 328 -9.62 -7.68 -0.18
C MET A 328 -9.38 -8.28 1.21
N GLU A 329 -10.47 -8.46 1.97
CA GLU A 329 -10.54 -9.27 3.19
C GLU A 329 -10.79 -10.72 2.78
N VAL A 330 -9.87 -11.61 3.14
CA VAL A 330 -9.96 -13.05 2.86
C VAL A 330 -9.97 -13.82 4.17
N ARG A 331 -11.11 -14.44 4.50
CA ARG A 331 -11.30 -15.19 5.75
C ARG A 331 -10.73 -16.60 5.63
N ALA A 332 -10.04 -17.03 6.68
CA ALA A 332 -9.48 -18.38 6.82
C ALA A 332 -10.53 -19.41 7.24
#